data_AF-A0A136P1T3-F1
#
_entry.id   AF-A0A136P1T3-F1
#
_cell.length_a   1.000
_cell.length_b   1.000
_cell.length_c   1.000
_cell.angle_alpha   90.00
_cell.angle_beta   90.00
_cell.angle_gamma   90.00
#
_symmetry.space_group_name_H-M   'P 1'
#
loop_
_entity.id
_entity.type
_entity.pdbx_description
1 polymer ?
#
loop_
_entity_poly.entity_id
_entity_poly.type
_entity_poly.pdbx_seq_one_letter_code
_entity_poly.pdbx_strand_id
1 'polypeptide(L)'
;MNLLELIYNKPELIINDSTSNLMRVNLPHYNKFRKEDIEKNFSNLLLAFTKCIENNSADEMISYMDLILNERFAKGFQIEEVEIALNIFEESIWKNIYKNVDEDKQYSAMKLALCILSKAKEELLNDYAMMSKC
;
A
#
# COMPACT_ATOMS: atom_id res chain seq x y z
N MET A 1 7.00 17.83 11.38
CA MET A 1 7.03 16.40 11.08
C MET A 1 7.19 16.15 9.58
N ASN A 2 8.13 15.30 9.18
CA ASN A 2 8.28 14.77 7.82
C ASN A 2 7.55 13.42 7.65
N LEU A 3 7.54 12.84 6.44
CA LEU A 3 6.85 11.58 6.15
C LEU A 3 7.37 10.38 6.95
N LEU A 4 8.69 10.22 7.12
CA LEU A 4 9.25 9.14 7.94
C LEU A 4 8.84 9.30 9.40
N GLU A 5 8.94 10.51 9.95
CA GLU A 5 8.51 10.81 11.31
C GLU A 5 7.01 10.53 11.51
N LEU A 6 6.17 10.81 10.51
CA LEU A 6 4.75 10.44 10.54
C LEU A 6 4.59 8.92 10.64
N ILE A 7 5.30 8.17 9.80
CA ILE A 7 5.15 6.71 9.73
C ILE A 7 5.69 6.03 10.99
N TYR A 8 6.82 6.47 11.55
CA TYR A 8 7.36 5.87 12.78
C TYR A 8 6.53 6.22 14.02
N ASN A 9 6.08 7.47 14.14
CA ASN A 9 5.43 7.93 15.36
C ASN A 9 3.93 7.64 15.38
N LYS A 10 3.30 7.51 14.21
CA LYS A 10 1.85 7.35 14.06
C LYS A 10 1.45 6.37 12.94
N PRO A 11 2.05 5.16 12.85
CA PRO A 11 1.73 4.21 11.79
C PRO A 11 0.24 3.80 11.79
N GLU A 12 -0.38 3.80 12.96
CA GLU A 12 -1.78 3.45 13.16
C GLU A 12 -2.75 4.38 12.43
N LEU A 13 -2.38 5.64 12.18
CA LEU A 13 -3.25 6.54 11.42
C LEU A 13 -3.47 6.04 9.99
N ILE A 14 -2.39 5.61 9.34
CA ILE A 14 -2.44 5.09 7.96
C ILE A 14 -3.10 3.72 7.96
N ILE A 15 -2.69 2.82 8.86
CA ILE A 15 -3.22 1.44 8.93
C ILE A 15 -4.73 1.44 9.22
N ASN A 16 -5.19 2.24 10.18
CA ASN A 16 -6.62 2.30 10.53
C ASN A 16 -7.45 2.93 9.41
N ASP A 17 -6.96 3.98 8.76
CA ASP A 17 -7.62 4.60 7.61
C ASP A 17 -7.75 3.60 6.45
N SER A 18 -6.66 2.92 6.09
CA SER A 18 -6.65 1.92 5.01
C SER A 18 -7.57 0.74 5.32
N THR A 19 -7.51 0.21 6.54
CA THR A 19 -8.35 -0.90 7.00
C THR A 19 -9.83 -0.54 6.93
N SER A 20 -10.20 0.62 7.49
CA SER A 20 -11.59 1.07 7.52
C SER A 20 -12.15 1.29 6.11
N ASN A 21 -11.34 1.87 5.23
CA ASN A 21 -11.70 2.06 3.83
C ASN A 21 -11.86 0.73 3.08
N LEU A 22 -10.94 -0.22 3.26
CA LEU A 22 -11.01 -1.54 2.62
C LEU A 22 -12.25 -2.32 3.05
N MET A 23 -12.53 -2.35 4.35
CA MET A 23 -13.73 -3.00 4.88
C MET A 23 -15.02 -2.37 4.33
N ARG A 24 -15.04 -1.06 4.08
CA ARG A 24 -16.21 -0.36 3.52
C ARG A 24 -16.43 -0.68 2.04
N VAL A 25 -15.37 -0.85 1.25
CA VAL A 25 -15.47 -1.16 -0.18
C VAL A 25 -16.01 -2.58 -0.42
N ASN A 26 -15.94 -3.45 0.59
CA ASN A 26 -16.63 -4.73 0.63
C ASN A 26 -16.25 -5.67 -0.54
N LEU A 27 -14.94 -5.80 -0.81
CA LEU A 27 -14.42 -6.63 -1.91
C LEU A 27 -14.60 -8.14 -1.64
N PRO A 28 -15.01 -8.95 -2.64
CA PRO A 28 -15.40 -10.35 -2.45
C PRO A 28 -14.44 -11.22 -1.64
N HIS A 29 -13.13 -11.14 -1.91
CA HIS A 29 -12.14 -11.94 -1.22
C HIS A 29 -11.68 -11.31 0.09
N TYR A 30 -11.56 -9.98 0.14
CA TYR A 30 -11.16 -9.28 1.36
C TYR A 30 -12.23 -9.35 2.47
N ASN A 31 -13.51 -9.50 2.13
CA ASN A 31 -14.59 -9.70 3.11
C ASN A 31 -14.45 -10.98 3.94
N LYS A 32 -13.63 -11.93 3.48
CA LYS A 32 -13.35 -13.18 4.19
C LYS A 32 -12.31 -13.01 5.30
N PHE A 33 -11.61 -11.88 5.32
CA PHE A 33 -10.57 -11.59 6.31
C PHE A 33 -11.19 -10.92 7.54
N ARG A 34 -10.65 -11.24 8.71
CA ARG A 34 -10.96 -10.46 9.91
C ARG A 34 -10.22 -9.14 9.86
N LYS A 35 -10.71 -8.16 10.61
CA LYS A 35 -10.11 -6.82 10.68
C LYS A 35 -8.62 -6.88 11.03
N GLU A 36 -8.26 -7.70 12.00
CA GLU A 36 -6.87 -7.85 12.48
C GLU A 36 -5.95 -8.41 11.38
N ASP A 37 -6.48 -9.29 10.52
CA ASP A 37 -5.73 -9.84 9.40
C ASP A 37 -5.51 -8.79 8.30
N ILE A 38 -6.48 -7.88 8.09
CA ILE A 38 -6.35 -6.73 7.19
C ILE A 38 -5.34 -5.71 7.75
N GLU A 39 -5.43 -5.38 9.03
CA GLU A 39 -4.49 -4.46 9.70
C GLU A 39 -3.06 -4.97 9.60
N LYS A 40 -2.86 -6.27 9.81
CA LYS A 40 -1.55 -6.90 9.64
C LYS A 40 -1.03 -6.78 8.21
N ASN A 41 -1.88 -6.99 7.21
CA ASN A 41 -1.48 -6.84 5.81
C ASN A 41 -1.08 -5.40 5.47
N PHE A 42 -1.83 -4.40 5.94
CA PHE A 42 -1.48 -2.99 5.74
C PHE A 42 -0.25 -2.58 6.56
N SER A 43 -0.03 -3.16 7.74
CA SER A 43 1.18 -2.94 8.52
C SER A 43 2.43 -3.44 7.79
N ASN A 44 2.36 -4.64 7.19
CA ASN A 44 3.44 -5.18 6.37
C ASN A 44 3.70 -4.34 5.11
N LEU A 45 2.63 -3.86 4.46
CA LEU A 45 2.75 -2.96 3.30
C LEU A 45 3.38 -1.62 3.69
N LEU A 46 2.97 -1.05 4.83
CA LEU A 46 3.54 0.19 5.37
C LEU A 46 5.02 0.02 5.72
N LEU A 47 5.41 -1.15 6.24
CA LEU A 47 6.82 -1.46 6.50
C LEU A 47 7.64 -1.50 5.20
N ALA A 48 7.14 -2.16 4.15
CA ALA A 48 7.81 -2.17 2.84
C ALA A 48 7.95 -0.75 2.27
N PHE A 49 6.87 0.05 2.34
CA PHE A 49 6.88 1.44 1.92
C PHE A 49 7.86 2.30 2.72
N THR A 50 7.99 2.07 4.03
CA THR A 50 8.95 2.78 4.89
C THR A 50 10.38 2.52 4.44
N LYS A 51 10.73 1.25 4.16
CA LYS A 51 12.07 0.89 3.68
C LYS A 51 12.40 1.54 2.35
N CYS A 52 11.42 1.61 1.45
CA CYS A 52 11.57 2.34 0.18
C CYS A 52 11.92 3.82 0.40
N ILE A 53 11.29 4.48 1.38
CA ILE A 53 11.61 5.87 1.73
C ILE A 53 13.02 5.98 2.33
N GLU A 54 13.38 5.11 3.26
CA GLU A 54 14.70 5.08 3.90
C GLU A 54 15.83 4.90 2.86
N ASN A 55 15.62 3.98 1.91
CA ASN A 55 16.61 3.59 0.90
C ASN A 55 16.53 4.43 -0.38
N ASN A 56 15.52 5.32 -0.49
CA ASN A 56 15.21 6.08 -1.70
C ASN A 56 15.13 5.18 -2.95
N SER A 57 14.50 4.01 -2.79
CA SER A 57 14.27 3.00 -3.84
C SER A 57 12.82 2.52 -3.80
N ALA A 58 12.39 1.76 -4.80
CA ALA A 58 11.07 1.10 -4.81
C ALA A 58 11.17 -0.42 -4.61
N ASP A 59 12.39 -0.94 -4.44
CA ASP A 59 12.68 -2.38 -4.56
C ASP A 59 11.96 -3.22 -3.48
N GLU A 60 11.86 -2.71 -2.25
CA GLU A 60 11.15 -3.42 -1.18
C GLU A 60 9.64 -3.48 -1.42
N MET A 61 9.07 -2.44 -2.02
CA MET A 61 7.65 -2.44 -2.40
C MET A 61 7.40 -3.39 -3.56
N ILE A 62 8.27 -3.40 -4.58
CA ILE A 62 8.19 -4.35 -5.70
C ILE A 62 8.27 -5.79 -5.16
N SER A 63 9.29 -6.11 -4.37
CA SER A 63 9.46 -7.44 -3.78
C SER A 63 8.23 -7.87 -2.93
N TYR A 64 7.62 -6.92 -2.23
CA TYR A 64 6.39 -7.17 -1.47
C TYR A 64 5.17 -7.37 -2.37
N MET A 65 5.08 -6.64 -3.50
CA MET A 65 4.05 -6.85 -4.51
C MET A 65 4.12 -8.25 -5.09
N ASP A 66 5.30 -8.76 -5.44
CA ASP A 66 5.49 -10.10 -6.00
C ASP A 66 4.98 -11.18 -5.03
N LEU A 67 5.31 -11.03 -3.75
CA LEU A 67 4.84 -11.96 -2.70
C LEU A 67 3.32 -11.95 -2.59
N ILE A 68 2.71 -10.76 -2.48
CA ILE A 68 1.27 -10.61 -2.35
C ILE A 68 0.57 -11.12 -3.61
N LEU A 69 1.07 -10.78 -4.79
CA LEU A 69 0.54 -11.21 -6.06
C LEU A 69 0.44 -12.74 -6.13
N ASN A 70 1.54 -13.44 -5.84
CA ASN A 70 1.56 -14.90 -5.82
C ASN A 70 0.53 -15.49 -4.84
N GLU A 71 0.47 -14.96 -3.61
CA GLU A 71 -0.50 -15.42 -2.62
C GLU A 71 -1.96 -15.17 -3.03
N ARG A 72 -2.24 -14.01 -3.63
CA ARG A 72 -3.59 -13.56 -3.97
C ARG A 72 -4.07 -14.28 -5.24
N PHE A 73 -3.20 -14.43 -6.24
CA PHE A 73 -3.46 -15.23 -7.44
C PHE A 73 -3.79 -16.68 -7.06
N ALA A 74 -2.98 -17.32 -6.21
CA ALA A 74 -3.22 -18.69 -5.75
C ALA A 74 -4.55 -18.86 -4.98
N LYS A 75 -5.09 -17.78 -4.42
CA LYS A 75 -6.38 -17.74 -3.71
C LYS A 75 -7.55 -17.29 -4.58
N GLY A 76 -7.33 -17.02 -5.87
CA GLY A 76 -8.36 -16.64 -6.83
C GLY A 76 -8.80 -15.18 -6.78
N PHE A 77 -8.02 -14.30 -6.15
CA PHE A 77 -8.29 -12.85 -6.19
C PHE A 77 -8.20 -12.35 -7.63
N GLN A 78 -9.12 -11.47 -7.99
CA GLN A 78 -9.01 -10.71 -9.23
C GLN A 78 -8.00 -9.57 -9.07
N ILE A 79 -7.28 -9.21 -10.14
CA ILE A 79 -6.28 -8.12 -10.09
C ILE A 79 -6.92 -6.81 -9.62
N GLU A 80 -8.16 -6.55 -10.04
CA GLU A 80 -8.91 -5.36 -9.66
C GLU A 80 -9.10 -5.25 -8.14
N GLU A 81 -9.29 -6.38 -7.44
CA GLU A 81 -9.38 -6.36 -5.97
C GLU A 81 -8.05 -5.97 -5.32
N VAL A 82 -6.93 -6.43 -5.89
CA VAL A 82 -5.58 -6.10 -5.40
C VAL A 82 -5.25 -4.64 -5.68
N GLU A 83 -5.54 -4.15 -6.88
CA GLU A 83 -5.35 -2.74 -7.25
C GLU A 83 -6.19 -1.80 -6.38
N ILE A 84 -7.46 -2.13 -6.13
CA ILE A 84 -8.32 -1.35 -5.25
C ILE A 84 -7.74 -1.28 -3.83
N ALA A 85 -7.23 -2.41 -3.30
CA ALA A 85 -6.60 -2.41 -1.97
C ALA A 85 -5.34 -1.53 -1.92
N LEU A 86 -4.54 -1.50 -2.98
CA LEU A 86 -3.36 -0.62 -3.08
C LEU A 86 -3.73 0.85 -3.23
N ASN A 87 -4.76 1.17 -4.02
CA ASN A 87 -5.26 2.54 -4.16
C ASN A 87 -5.79 3.05 -2.81
N ILE A 88 -6.48 2.21 -2.04
CA ILE A 88 -6.92 2.56 -0.67
C ILE A 88 -5.74 2.88 0.24
N PHE A 89 -4.65 2.12 0.15
CA PHE A 89 -3.43 2.40 0.90
C PHE A 89 -2.81 3.74 0.48
N GLU A 90 -2.67 3.97 -0.83
CA GLU A 90 -2.14 5.21 -1.40
C GLU A 90 -2.96 6.43 -0.96
N GLU A 91 -4.28 6.38 -1.07
CA GLU A 91 -5.18 7.45 -0.62
C GLU A 91 -5.03 7.73 0.88
N SER A 92 -4.83 6.68 1.68
CA SER A 92 -4.60 6.80 3.12
C SER A 92 -3.26 7.49 3.42
N ILE A 93 -2.21 7.18 2.66
CA ILE A 93 -0.92 7.88 2.74
C ILE A 93 -1.10 9.35 2.39
N TRP A 94 -1.73 9.67 1.27
CA TRP A 94 -1.94 11.04 0.81
C TRP A 94 -2.72 11.87 1.83
N LYS A 95 -3.84 11.33 2.30
CA LYS A 95 -4.67 11.96 3.33
C LYS A 95 -3.87 12.27 4.59
N ASN A 96 -3.01 11.35 5.03
CA ASN A 96 -2.23 11.54 6.25
C ASN A 96 -1.01 12.45 6.05
N ILE A 97 -0.42 12.50 4.85
CA ILE A 97 0.57 13.52 4.46
C ILE A 97 -0.04 14.91 4.59
N TYR A 98 -1.17 15.17 3.91
CA TYR A 98 -1.82 16.49 3.93
C TYR A 98 -2.22 16.96 5.34
N LYS A 99 -2.58 16.02 6.22
CA LYS A 99 -3.05 16.35 7.57
C LYS A 99 -1.95 16.53 8.61
N ASN A 100 -0.82 15.83 8.46
CA ASN A 100 0.13 15.67 9.56
C ASN A 100 1.58 16.05 9.21
N VAL A 101 1.94 16.11 7.93
CA VAL A 101 3.27 16.55 7.50
C VAL A 101 3.29 18.08 7.43
N ASP A 102 4.41 18.69 7.83
CA ASP A 102 4.60 20.14 7.77
C ASP A 102 4.37 20.64 6.34
N GLU A 103 3.68 21.77 6.18
CA GLU A 103 3.24 22.30 4.88
C GLU A 103 4.38 22.42 3.86
N ASP A 104 5.56 22.86 4.31
CA ASP A 104 6.78 23.01 3.49
C ASP A 104 7.36 21.67 3.00
N LYS A 105 6.97 20.55 3.62
CA LYS A 105 7.43 19.18 3.30
C LYS A 105 6.34 18.33 2.63
N GLN A 106 5.10 18.80 2.54
CA GLN A 106 4.00 18.02 1.96
C GLN A 106 4.25 17.68 0.49
N TYR A 107 4.75 18.63 -0.30
CA TYR A 107 5.01 18.40 -1.72
C TYR A 107 6.08 17.31 -1.95
N SER A 108 7.19 17.37 -1.22
CA SER A 108 8.27 16.39 -1.34
C SER A 108 7.83 15.01 -0.86
N ALA A 109 7.09 14.94 0.26
CA ALA A 109 6.49 13.71 0.75
C ALA A 109 5.53 13.07 -0.26
N MET A 110 4.63 13.88 -0.86
CA MET A 110 3.67 13.43 -1.85
C MET A 110 4.37 12.89 -3.11
N LYS A 111 5.35 13.63 -3.62
CA LYS A 111 6.14 13.22 -4.79
C LYS A 111 6.85 11.88 -4.56
N LEU A 112 7.45 11.70 -3.39
CA LEU A 112 8.13 10.46 -3.04
C LEU A 112 7.15 9.28 -2.95
N ALA A 113 6.03 9.48 -2.24
CA ALA A 113 4.99 8.47 -2.10
C ALA A 113 4.45 8.02 -3.47
N LEU A 114 4.11 8.99 -4.33
CA LEU A 114 3.62 8.74 -5.68
C LEU A 114 4.63 7.96 -6.52
N CYS A 115 5.91 8.33 -6.47
CA CYS A 115 6.95 7.66 -7.24
C CYS A 115 7.12 6.19 -6.84
N ILE A 116 7.21 5.90 -5.55
CA ILE A 116 7.35 4.53 -5.03
C ILE A 116 6.12 3.69 -5.37
N LEU A 117 4.92 4.20 -5.09
CA LEU A 117 3.67 3.46 -5.26
C LEU A 117 3.33 3.24 -6.74
N SER A 118 3.59 4.23 -7.61
CA SER A 118 3.34 4.09 -9.04
C SER A 118 4.22 3.01 -9.65
N LYS A 119 5.51 2.98 -9.29
CA LYS A 119 6.45 1.96 -9.79
C LYS A 119 6.08 0.56 -9.31
N ALA A 120 5.68 0.41 -8.05
CA ALA A 120 5.24 -0.87 -7.50
C ALA A 120 3.95 -1.38 -8.18
N LYS A 121 2.98 -0.49 -8.44
CA LYS A 121 1.74 -0.84 -9.16
C LYS A 121 2.00 -1.24 -10.61
N GLU A 122 2.90 -0.55 -11.30
CA GLU A 122 3.29 -0.90 -12.67
C GLU A 122 3.87 -2.32 -12.74
N GLU A 123 4.78 -2.67 -11.82
CA GLU A 123 5.37 -4.01 -11.78
C GLU A 123 4.32 -5.09 -11.46
N LEU A 124 3.46 -4.83 -10.47
CA LEU A 124 2.36 -5.73 -10.11
C LEU A 124 1.47 -6.07 -11.32
N LEU A 125 1.09 -5.06 -12.10
CA LEU A 125 0.24 -5.23 -13.27
C LEU A 125 0.94 -6.04 -14.37
N ASN A 126 2.23 -5.77 -14.59
CA ASN A 126 3.04 -6.52 -15.55
C ASN A 126 3.12 -8.00 -15.15
N ASP A 127 3.39 -8.29 -13.89
CA ASP A 127 3.51 -9.67 -13.39
C ASP A 127 2.19 -10.43 -13.42
N TYR A 128 1.09 -9.80 -12.99
CA TYR A 128 -0.23 -10.44 -13.06
C TYR A 128 -0.58 -10.78 -14.52
N ALA A 129 -0.30 -9.87 -15.45
CA ALA A 129 -0.53 -10.10 -16.88
C ALA A 129 0.32 -11.27 -17.43
N MET A 130 1.54 -11.46 -16.94
CA MET A 130 2.36 -12.62 -17.30
C MET A 130 1.81 -13.93 -16.72
N MET A 131 1.40 -13.93 -15.44
CA MET A 131 0.81 -15.10 -14.79
C MET A 131 -0.50 -15.54 -15.44
N SER A 132 -1.32 -14.58 -15.90
CA SER A 132 -2.61 -14.85 -16.56
C SER A 132 -2.50 -15.49 -17.95
N LYS A 133 -1.31 -15.50 -18.56
CA LYS A 133 -1.04 -16.09 -19.88
C LYS A 133 -0.58 -17.55 -19.82
N CYS A 134 -0.31 -18.08 -18.62
CA CYS A 134 0.10 -19.45 -18.38
C CYS A 134 -1.11 -20.35 -18.07
#